data_AF-A0A521PPL2-F1
#
_entry.id   AF-A0A521PPL2-F1
#
_cell.length_a   1.000
_cell.length_b   1.000
_cell.length_c   1.000
_cell.angle_alpha   90.00
_cell.angle_beta   90.00
_cell.angle_gamma   90.00
#
_symmetry.space_group_name_H-M   'P 1'
#
loop_
_entity.id
_entity.type
_entity.pdbx_description
1 polymer ?
#
loop_
_entity_poly.entity_id
_entity_poly.type
_entity_poly.pdbx_seq_one_letter_code
_entity_poly.pdbx_strand_id
1 'polypeptide(L)'
;MPLSIIELKLTKGSGKNERTVFHGLAAAVSLPRGLRGTTVVVPDRGMFGNLAERLRGGPCQPVRLEDPAFEKAYEVYGSDQVSARALLTPAFMERFLAFAGAGHFGAPAALVQDNRLLMALGNMGGSDLFEPPSYRKPAAGREALTRLHEDIASVLKAADAVIDLDQAARLQPRA
;
A
#
# COMPACT_ATOMS: atom_id res chain seq x y z
N MET A 1 9.66 -3.46 15.98
CA MET A 1 8.76 -2.50 15.30
C MET A 1 7.37 -3.08 15.31
N PRO A 2 6.33 -2.36 15.77
CA PRO A 2 4.96 -2.85 15.62
C PRO A 2 4.53 -2.71 14.16
N LEU A 3 4.40 -3.84 13.46
CA LEU A 3 3.77 -3.97 12.15
C LEU A 3 2.37 -4.53 12.36
N SER A 4 1.35 -3.90 11.77
CA SER A 4 -0.02 -4.42 11.74
C SER A 4 -0.44 -4.57 10.29
N ILE A 5 -0.96 -5.74 9.92
CA ILE A 5 -1.55 -6.00 8.62
C ILE A 5 -2.95 -6.58 8.84
N ILE A 6 -3.93 -6.01 8.14
CA ILE A 6 -5.33 -6.48 8.17
C ILE A 6 -5.87 -6.56 6.75
N GLU A 7 -6.81 -7.47 6.51
CA GLU A 7 -7.69 -7.36 5.35
C GLU A 7 -8.74 -6.27 5.62
N LEU A 8 -8.99 -5.42 4.63
CA LEU A 8 -9.90 -4.29 4.68
C LEU A 8 -10.82 -4.33 3.46
N LYS A 9 -12.13 -4.32 3.71
CA LYS A 9 -13.18 -4.19 2.71
C LYS A 9 -13.99 -2.93 3.04
N LEU A 10 -13.92 -1.93 2.17
CA LEU A 10 -14.63 -0.67 2.30
C LEU A 10 -15.81 -0.65 1.33
N THR A 11 -17.02 -0.45 1.83
CA THR A 11 -18.23 -0.29 1.02
C THR A 11 -18.77 1.13 1.10
N LYS A 12 -19.47 1.56 0.05
CA LYS A 12 -20.16 2.85 -0.02
C LYS A 12 -21.60 2.62 -0.44
N GLY A 13 -22.55 3.20 0.30
CA GLY A 13 -23.98 3.07 0.06
C GLY A 13 -24.65 2.18 1.11
N SER A 14 -25.90 1.81 0.85
CA SER A 14 -26.68 0.92 1.71
C SER A 14 -27.72 0.15 0.88
N GLY A 15 -28.08 -1.05 1.32
CA GLY A 15 -29.05 -1.92 0.67
C GLY A 15 -28.62 -2.31 -0.75
N LYS A 16 -29.53 -2.14 -1.73
CA LYS A 16 -29.27 -2.50 -3.14
C LYS A 16 -28.25 -1.60 -3.85
N ASN A 17 -27.90 -0.47 -3.25
CA ASN A 17 -26.95 0.50 -3.81
C ASN A 17 -25.58 0.44 -3.11
N GLU A 18 -25.32 -0.60 -2.33
CA GLU A 18 -24.00 -0.83 -1.76
C GLU A 18 -23.02 -1.26 -2.85
N ARG A 19 -21.85 -0.62 -2.89
CA ARG A 19 -20.73 -1.03 -3.75
C ARG A 19 -19.43 -1.05 -2.97
N THR A 20 -18.61 -2.06 -3.21
CA THR A 20 -17.25 -2.12 -2.70
C THR A 20 -16.40 -1.06 -3.40
N VAL A 21 -15.77 -0.19 -2.61
CA VAL A 21 -14.87 0.87 -3.09
C VAL A 21 -13.41 0.57 -2.82
N PHE A 22 -13.11 -0.36 -1.91
CA PHE A 22 -11.78 -0.91 -1.69
C PHE A 22 -11.90 -2.33 -1.13
N HIS A 23 -11.02 -3.22 -1.57
CA HIS A 23 -10.85 -4.56 -1.00
C HIS A 23 -9.40 -4.98 -1.14
N GLY A 24 -8.76 -5.34 -0.03
CA GLY A 24 -7.38 -5.82 0.00
C GLY A 24 -6.73 -5.61 1.36
N LEU A 25 -5.40 -5.50 1.42
CA LEU A 25 -4.69 -5.36 2.69
C LEU A 25 -4.47 -3.90 3.07
N ALA A 26 -4.56 -3.61 4.37
CA ALA A 26 -4.06 -2.39 4.95
C ALA A 26 -2.91 -2.73 5.92
N ALA A 27 -1.76 -2.09 5.73
CA ALA A 27 -0.59 -2.23 6.58
C ALA A 27 -0.29 -0.92 7.29
N ALA A 28 0.15 -1.00 8.55
CA ALA A 28 0.57 0.15 9.34
C ALA A 28 1.90 -0.13 10.03
N VAL A 29 2.84 0.81 9.88
CA VAL A 29 4.17 0.75 10.48
C VAL A 29 4.55 2.08 11.10
N SER A 30 5.22 2.01 12.24
CA SER A 30 5.85 3.17 12.88
C SER A 30 7.28 3.32 12.37
N LEU A 31 7.51 4.35 11.56
CA LEU A 31 8.82 4.76 11.08
C LEU A 31 9.69 5.21 12.27
N PRO A 32 11.02 5.04 12.19
CA PRO A 32 11.97 5.43 13.25
C PRO A 32 11.98 6.93 13.56
N ARG A 33 11.66 7.76 12.56
CA ARG A 33 11.69 9.21 12.63
C ARG A 33 10.34 9.74 12.16
N GLY A 34 9.85 10.77 12.85
CA GLY A 34 8.73 11.54 12.35
C GLY A 34 9.16 12.34 11.13
N LEU A 35 8.33 12.35 10.11
CA LEU A 35 8.43 13.26 8.97
C LEU A 35 7.54 14.47 9.26
N ARG A 36 8.04 15.64 8.90
CA ARG A 36 7.25 16.86 9.01
C ARG A 36 6.24 16.87 7.86
N GLY A 37 4.98 17.06 8.21
CA GLY A 37 3.89 17.14 7.23
C GLY A 37 3.41 15.77 6.76
N THR A 38 2.55 15.81 5.75
CA THR A 38 1.87 14.65 5.20
C THR A 38 2.39 14.39 3.79
N THR A 39 2.73 13.14 3.50
CA THR A 39 3.08 12.68 2.16
C THR A 39 2.14 11.55 1.76
N VAL A 40 1.55 11.64 0.57
CA VAL A 40 0.65 10.64 0.00
C VAL A 40 1.22 10.18 -1.34
N VAL A 41 1.31 8.87 -1.51
CA VAL A 41 1.75 8.22 -2.74
C VAL A 41 0.58 7.41 -3.26
N VAL A 42 0.15 7.67 -4.49
CA VAL A 42 -1.03 7.04 -5.09
C VAL A 42 -0.64 6.46 -6.44
N PRO A 43 -0.99 5.19 -6.76
CA PRO A 43 -0.78 4.66 -8.10
C PRO A 43 -1.50 5.49 -9.15
N ASP A 44 -0.83 5.77 -10.27
CA ASP A 44 -1.40 6.47 -11.44
C ASP A 44 -2.58 5.68 -12.05
N ARG A 45 -2.51 4.34 -11.95
CA ARG A 45 -3.53 3.43 -12.50
C ARG A 45 -4.12 2.53 -11.42
N GLY A 46 -5.42 2.25 -11.56
CA GLY A 46 -6.13 1.27 -10.74
C GLY A 46 -7.15 1.89 -9.79
N MET A 47 -7.49 1.17 -8.73
CA MET A 47 -8.62 1.49 -7.84
C MET A 47 -8.48 2.80 -7.07
N PHE A 48 -7.28 3.41 -7.04
CA PHE A 48 -7.01 4.64 -6.32
C PHE A 48 -7.02 5.91 -7.18
N GLY A 49 -7.35 5.84 -8.48
CA GLY A 49 -7.38 7.04 -9.34
C GLY A 49 -8.28 8.17 -8.79
N ASN A 50 -9.43 7.81 -8.20
CA ASN A 50 -10.33 8.78 -7.56
C ASN A 50 -9.73 9.45 -6.31
N LEU A 51 -8.75 8.82 -5.66
CA LEU A 51 -8.04 9.41 -4.53
C LEU A 51 -7.08 10.50 -5.02
N ALA A 52 -6.35 10.26 -6.12
CA ALA A 52 -5.46 11.25 -6.72
C ALA A 52 -6.22 12.53 -7.10
N GLU A 53 -7.37 12.42 -7.76
CA GLU A 53 -8.20 13.59 -8.11
C GLU A 53 -8.62 14.41 -6.88
N ARG A 54 -8.97 13.75 -5.77
CA ARG A 54 -9.40 14.43 -4.53
C ARG A 54 -8.24 15.13 -3.82
N LEU A 55 -7.02 14.60 -3.95
CA LEU A 55 -5.84 15.19 -3.33
C LEU A 55 -5.38 16.47 -4.05
N ARG A 56 -5.63 16.60 -5.36
CA ARG A 56 -5.27 17.79 -6.16
C ARG A 56 -5.90 19.09 -5.65
N GLY A 57 -7.04 19.02 -4.95
CA GLY A 57 -7.71 20.19 -4.34
C GLY A 57 -7.45 20.36 -2.83
N GLY A 58 -6.57 19.55 -2.24
CA GLY A 58 -6.33 19.51 -0.80
C GLY A 58 -5.14 20.37 -0.33
N PRO A 59 -4.77 20.27 0.97
CA PRO A 59 -3.62 20.97 1.54
C PRO A 59 -2.27 20.39 1.08
N CYS A 60 -2.26 19.24 0.39
CA CYS A 60 -1.06 18.63 -0.18
C CYS A 60 -0.93 19.03 -1.65
N GLN A 61 0.27 19.43 -2.04
CA GLN A 61 0.60 19.83 -3.41
C GLN A 61 1.35 18.70 -4.12
N PRO A 62 1.22 18.56 -5.46
CA PRO A 62 1.99 17.58 -6.23
C PRO A 62 3.50 17.75 -6.00
N VAL A 63 4.21 16.65 -5.75
CA VAL A 63 5.67 16.62 -5.56
C VAL A 63 6.28 15.96 -6.79
N ARG A 64 7.07 16.72 -7.56
CA ARG A 64 7.82 16.19 -8.70
C ARG A 64 9.13 15.57 -8.25
N LEU A 65 9.37 14.36 -8.73
CA LEU A 65 10.56 13.55 -8.50
C LEU A 65 11.37 13.43 -9.79
N GLU A 66 12.66 13.15 -9.64
CA GLU A 66 13.58 13.00 -10.77
C GLU A 66 13.55 11.60 -11.38
N ASP A 67 12.96 10.61 -10.69
CA ASP A 67 12.84 9.23 -11.16
C ASP A 67 11.67 9.09 -12.16
N PRO A 68 11.95 8.88 -13.47
CA PRO A 68 10.91 8.82 -14.49
C PRO A 68 10.09 7.53 -14.42
N ALA A 69 10.63 6.44 -13.87
CA ALA A 69 9.90 5.19 -13.71
C ALA A 69 8.86 5.33 -12.59
N PHE A 70 9.25 5.97 -11.48
CA PHE A 70 8.36 6.24 -10.35
C PHE A 70 7.26 7.23 -10.72
N GLU A 71 7.58 8.38 -11.34
CA GLU A 71 6.59 9.37 -11.78
C GLU A 71 5.56 8.81 -12.78
N LYS A 72 5.93 7.76 -13.55
CA LYS A 72 5.01 7.08 -14.47
C LYS A 72 4.07 6.11 -13.76
N ALA A 73 4.50 5.54 -12.63
CA ALA A 73 3.74 4.55 -11.88
C ALA A 73 2.88 5.19 -10.77
N TYR A 74 3.33 6.33 -10.23
CA TYR A 74 2.76 6.94 -9.04
C TYR A 74 2.67 8.47 -9.17
N GLU A 75 1.60 9.01 -8.58
CA GLU A 75 1.47 10.42 -8.26
C GLU A 75 1.77 10.66 -6.78
N VAL A 76 2.57 11.67 -6.49
CA VAL A 76 2.97 12.03 -5.12
C VAL A 76 2.42 13.40 -4.74
N TYR A 77 1.85 13.48 -3.55
CA TYR A 77 1.32 14.70 -2.95
C TYR A 77 1.96 14.93 -1.59
N GLY A 78 2.38 16.15 -1.29
CA GLY A 78 3.02 16.48 -0.02
C GLY A 78 2.57 17.83 0.51
N SER A 79 2.37 17.94 1.82
CA SER A 79 2.17 19.24 2.49
C SER A 79 3.50 19.98 2.70
N ASP A 80 4.63 19.26 2.65
CA ASP A 80 5.98 19.82 2.71
C ASP A 80 6.85 19.15 1.63
N GLN A 81 7.26 19.94 0.63
CA GLN A 81 7.97 19.47 -0.56
C GLN A 81 9.35 18.88 -0.26
N VAL A 82 10.01 19.38 0.79
CA VAL A 82 11.36 18.94 1.20
C VAL A 82 11.26 17.61 1.92
N SER A 83 10.35 17.49 2.88
CA SER A 83 10.14 16.28 3.68
C SER A 83 9.64 15.12 2.81
N ALA A 84 8.77 15.38 1.84
CA ALA A 84 8.32 14.37 0.89
C ALA A 84 9.47 13.78 0.05
N ARG A 85 10.39 14.63 -0.46
CA ARG A 85 11.58 14.18 -1.21
C ARG A 85 12.60 13.47 -0.32
N ALA A 86 12.74 13.90 0.92
CA ALA A 86 13.61 13.25 1.90
C ALA A 86 13.12 11.82 2.23
N LEU A 87 11.80 11.60 2.24
CA LEU A 87 11.22 10.25 2.37
C LEU A 87 11.45 9.41 1.10
N LEU A 88 11.14 9.99 -0.07
CA LEU A 88 11.15 9.32 -1.37
C LEU A 88 12.54 9.27 -1.99
N THR A 89 13.48 8.72 -1.23
CA THR A 89 14.83 8.40 -1.73
C THR A 89 14.77 7.37 -2.87
N PRO A 90 15.79 7.30 -3.74
CA PRO A 90 15.87 6.28 -4.79
C PRO A 90 15.63 4.86 -4.26
N ALA A 91 16.28 4.49 -3.14
CA ALA A 91 16.09 3.18 -2.52
C ALA A 91 14.65 2.94 -2.03
N PHE A 92 13.98 3.97 -1.51
CA PHE A 92 12.57 3.86 -1.11
C PHE A 92 11.68 3.66 -2.34
N MET A 93 11.88 4.46 -3.38
CA MET A 93 11.13 4.39 -4.64
C MET A 93 11.30 3.04 -5.34
N GLU A 94 12.54 2.53 -5.44
CA GLU A 94 12.83 1.22 -6.03
C GLU A 94 12.12 0.08 -5.29
N ARG A 95 12.15 0.09 -3.95
CA ARG A 95 11.46 -0.93 -3.13
C ARG A 95 9.94 -0.82 -3.26
N PHE A 96 9.42 0.40 -3.33
CA PHE A 96 7.99 0.66 -3.54
C PHE A 96 7.52 0.26 -4.95
N LEU A 97 8.37 0.41 -5.96
CA LEU A 97 8.14 -0.09 -7.32
C LEU A 97 8.23 -1.62 -7.40
N ALA A 98 9.19 -2.24 -6.71
CA ALA A 98 9.30 -3.70 -6.63
C ALA A 98 8.04 -4.32 -6.01
N PHE A 99 7.36 -3.58 -5.14
CA PHE A 99 6.08 -3.96 -4.58
C PHE A 99 4.95 -3.98 -5.62
N ALA A 100 5.02 -3.13 -6.64
CA ALA A 100 4.00 -2.96 -7.68
C ALA A 100 3.89 -4.14 -8.68
N GLY A 101 4.45 -5.30 -8.35
CA GLY A 101 4.36 -6.52 -9.14
C GLY A 101 4.49 -7.80 -8.31
N ALA A 102 4.42 -7.72 -6.98
CA ALA A 102 4.59 -8.86 -6.09
C ALA A 102 3.24 -9.44 -5.64
N GLY A 103 2.88 -10.62 -6.17
CA GLY A 103 1.75 -11.42 -5.69
C GLY A 103 0.39 -11.03 -6.29
N HIS A 104 -0.68 -11.25 -5.52
CA HIS A 104 -2.08 -10.96 -5.92
C HIS A 104 -2.51 -9.50 -5.70
N PHE A 105 -1.58 -8.63 -5.31
CA PHE A 105 -1.85 -7.23 -5.00
C PHE A 105 -1.43 -6.31 -6.13
N GLY A 106 -2.25 -5.28 -6.36
CA GLY A 106 -1.91 -4.18 -7.26
C GLY A 106 -0.88 -3.24 -6.64
N ALA A 107 -0.49 -2.23 -7.40
CA ALA A 107 0.37 -1.15 -6.91
C ALA A 107 -0.20 -0.53 -5.62
N PRO A 108 0.60 -0.41 -4.55
CA PRO A 108 0.14 0.07 -3.25
C PRO A 108 -0.06 1.59 -3.25
N ALA A 109 -1.08 2.05 -2.53
CA ALA A 109 -1.13 3.44 -2.08
C ALA A 109 -0.48 3.56 -0.69
N ALA A 110 0.15 4.71 -0.41
CA ALA A 110 0.75 4.97 0.89
C ALA A 110 0.40 6.37 1.41
N LEU A 111 0.24 6.47 2.72
CA LEU A 111 0.09 7.72 3.47
C LEU A 111 1.15 7.72 4.57
N VAL A 112 1.95 8.77 4.60
CA VAL A 112 2.91 9.02 5.66
C VAL A 112 2.55 10.31 6.36
N GLN A 113 2.33 10.21 7.67
CA GLN A 113 2.04 11.35 8.52
C GLN A 113 2.70 11.13 9.87
N ASP A 114 3.40 12.16 10.35
CA ASP A 114 4.25 12.07 11.53
C ASP A 114 5.23 10.90 11.39
N ASN A 115 5.17 9.91 12.27
CA ASN A 115 6.00 8.70 12.20
C ASN A 115 5.23 7.46 11.73
N ARG A 116 4.06 7.61 11.10
CA ARG A 116 3.25 6.47 10.66
C ARG A 116 3.23 6.36 9.16
N LEU A 117 3.64 5.20 8.66
CA LEU A 117 3.43 4.74 7.29
C LEU A 117 2.20 3.84 7.27
N LEU A 118 1.15 4.28 6.61
CA LEU A 118 -0.03 3.48 6.28
C LEU A 118 0.06 3.10 4.80
N MET A 119 -0.21 1.84 4.48
CA MET A 119 -0.24 1.36 3.12
C MET A 119 -1.52 0.60 2.84
N ALA A 120 -2.05 0.77 1.64
CA ALA A 120 -3.23 0.08 1.15
C ALA A 120 -2.86 -0.69 -0.13
N LEU A 121 -3.06 -1.99 -0.09
CA LEU A 121 -2.79 -2.92 -1.19
C LEU A 121 -4.12 -3.40 -1.73
N GLY A 122 -4.44 -3.01 -2.96
CA GLY A 122 -5.64 -3.50 -3.63
C GLY A 122 -5.52 -4.97 -4.00
N ASN A 123 -6.50 -5.79 -3.63
CA ASN A 123 -6.59 -7.18 -4.06
C ASN A 123 -7.03 -7.24 -5.54
N MET A 124 -6.22 -7.89 -6.38
CA MET A 124 -6.48 -8.07 -7.81
C MET A 124 -7.06 -9.45 -8.14
N GLY A 125 -7.06 -10.39 -7.20
CA GLY A 125 -7.51 -11.77 -7.39
C GLY A 125 -9.03 -11.96 -7.34
N GLY A 126 -9.80 -10.92 -6.99
CA GLY A 126 -11.27 -10.94 -7.01
C GLY A 126 -11.95 -11.88 -6.02
N SER A 127 -11.19 -12.54 -5.14
CA SER A 127 -11.67 -13.43 -4.06
C SER A 127 -11.29 -12.86 -2.70
N ASP A 128 -12.05 -13.17 -1.65
CA ASP A 128 -11.69 -12.75 -0.29
C ASP A 128 -10.37 -13.41 0.12
N LEU A 129 -9.47 -12.64 0.76
CA LEU A 129 -8.20 -13.18 1.23
C LEU A 129 -8.47 -14.12 2.40
N PHE A 130 -7.68 -15.19 2.53
CA PHE A 130 -7.80 -16.13 3.64
C PHE A 130 -9.14 -16.89 3.70
N GLU A 131 -9.80 -17.14 2.56
CA GLU A 131 -11.01 -17.98 2.54
C GLU A 131 -10.72 -19.39 3.09
N PRO A 132 -11.41 -19.83 4.15
CA PRO A 132 -11.24 -21.18 4.66
C PRO A 132 -11.79 -22.20 3.65
N PRO A 133 -11.21 -23.40 3.56
CA PRO A 133 -11.75 -24.46 2.72
C PRO A 133 -13.18 -24.79 3.15
N SER A 134 -14.03 -25.11 2.17
CA SER A 134 -15.40 -25.56 2.46
C SER A 134 -15.38 -26.86 3.25
N TYR A 135 -15.95 -26.84 4.47
CA TYR A 135 -16.09 -28.02 5.33
C TYR A 135 -17.05 -29.10 4.78
N ARG A 136 -17.74 -28.82 3.66
CA ARG A 136 -18.76 -29.72 3.08
C ARG A 136 -18.26 -30.54 1.90
N LYS A 137 -17.06 -30.30 1.38
CA LYS A 137 -16.54 -30.98 0.18
C LYS A 137 -15.17 -31.63 0.46
N PRO A 138 -15.02 -32.95 0.23
CA PRO A 138 -13.77 -33.67 0.53
C PRO A 138 -12.54 -33.23 -0.29
N ALA A 139 -12.74 -32.58 -1.44
CA ALA A 139 -11.67 -32.18 -2.36
C ALA A 139 -11.35 -30.67 -2.34
N ALA A 140 -12.09 -29.85 -1.58
CA ALA A 140 -11.82 -28.41 -1.47
C ALA A 140 -10.50 -28.11 -0.73
N GLY A 141 -9.89 -29.12 -0.09
CA GLY A 141 -8.70 -28.96 0.74
C GLY A 141 -7.46 -28.50 -0.02
N ARG A 142 -7.04 -29.18 -1.09
CA ARG A 142 -5.70 -28.92 -1.67
C ARG A 142 -5.61 -27.56 -2.37
N GLU A 143 -6.56 -27.23 -3.22
CA GLU A 143 -6.57 -25.94 -3.93
C GLU A 143 -6.78 -24.76 -2.97
N ALA A 144 -7.69 -24.88 -2.00
CA ALA A 144 -7.89 -23.82 -1.01
C ALA A 144 -6.68 -23.66 -0.08
N LEU A 145 -5.99 -24.76 0.30
CA LEU A 145 -4.75 -24.68 1.06
C LEU A 145 -3.62 -24.04 0.25
N THR A 146 -3.52 -24.32 -1.06
CA THR A 146 -2.54 -23.65 -1.93
C THR A 146 -2.84 -22.15 -2.01
N ARG A 147 -4.11 -21.75 -2.20
CA ARG A 147 -4.50 -20.33 -2.20
C ARG A 147 -4.21 -19.65 -0.87
N LEU A 148 -4.56 -20.29 0.24
CA LEU A 148 -4.26 -19.76 1.57
C LEU A 148 -2.76 -19.60 1.78
N HIS A 149 -1.95 -20.55 1.31
CA HIS A 149 -0.49 -20.45 1.33
C HIS A 149 0.01 -19.28 0.48
N GLU A 150 -0.53 -19.09 -0.73
CA GLU A 150 -0.20 -17.96 -1.62
C GLU A 150 -0.61 -16.61 -1.02
N ASP A 151 -1.76 -16.55 -0.35
CA ASP A 151 -2.25 -15.37 0.36
C ASP A 151 -1.31 -15.02 1.53
N ILE A 152 -0.98 -15.99 2.38
CA ILE A 152 -0.01 -15.81 3.47
C ILE A 152 1.35 -15.39 2.93
N ALA A 153 1.85 -16.03 1.87
CA ALA A 153 3.11 -15.67 1.25
C ALA A 153 3.09 -14.25 0.68
N SER A 154 1.96 -13.82 0.11
CA SER A 154 1.78 -12.46 -0.40
C SER A 154 1.74 -11.43 0.74
N VAL A 155 1.12 -11.76 1.87
CA VAL A 155 1.11 -10.93 3.08
C VAL A 155 2.51 -10.84 3.70
N LEU A 156 3.26 -11.94 3.73
CA LEU A 156 4.64 -11.95 4.22
C LEU A 156 5.57 -11.14 3.31
N LYS A 157 5.45 -11.25 1.99
CA LYS A 157 6.15 -10.37 1.04
C LYS A 157 5.75 -8.91 1.25
N ALA A 158 4.47 -8.66 1.52
CA ALA A 158 4.00 -7.33 1.85
C ALA A 158 4.70 -6.79 3.09
N ALA A 159 4.72 -7.59 4.17
CA ALA A 159 5.41 -7.31 5.42
C ALA A 159 6.91 -7.05 5.22
N ASP A 160 7.61 -7.92 4.49
CA ASP A 160 9.03 -7.82 4.20
C ASP A 160 9.35 -6.51 3.47
N ALA A 161 8.55 -6.14 2.47
CA ALA A 161 8.79 -4.86 1.81
C ALA A 161 8.49 -3.66 2.71
N VAL A 162 7.49 -3.75 3.60
CA VAL A 162 7.28 -2.67 4.59
C VAL A 162 8.48 -2.54 5.53
N ILE A 163 9.04 -3.68 5.97
CA ILE A 163 10.22 -3.73 6.82
C ILE A 163 11.44 -3.16 6.09
N ASP A 164 11.62 -3.52 4.83
CA ASP A 164 12.67 -3.01 3.96
C ASP A 164 12.56 -1.50 3.73
N LEU A 165 11.34 -0.99 3.55
CA LEU A 165 11.07 0.45 3.47
C LEU A 165 11.39 1.16 4.79
N ASP A 166 11.04 0.56 5.94
CA ASP A 166 11.41 1.07 7.26
C ASP A 166 12.93 1.08 7.46
N GLN A 167 13.64 0.01 7.08
CA GLN A 167 15.10 -0.04 7.13
C GLN A 167 15.75 1.00 6.23
N ALA A 168 15.25 1.21 5.01
CA ALA A 168 15.73 2.26 4.12
C ALA A 168 15.56 3.65 4.76
N ALA A 169 14.43 3.90 5.43
CA ALA A 169 14.22 5.14 6.19
C ALA A 169 15.20 5.28 7.39
N ARG A 170 15.66 4.16 8.00
CA ARG A 170 16.63 4.17 9.11
C ARG A 170 18.06 4.50 8.68
N LEU A 171 18.48 4.06 7.50
CA LEU A 171 19.86 4.21 7.00
C LEU A 171 20.21 5.64 6.57
N GLN A 172 19.27 6.58 6.64
CA GLN A 172 19.51 7.98 6.32
C GLN A 172 20.44 8.64 7.37
N PRO A 173 21.55 9.28 6.95
CA PRO A 173 22.44 9.99 7.86
C PRO A 173 21.69 11.06 8.65
N ARG A 174 22.17 11.36 9.86
CA ARG A 174 21.65 12.46 10.68
C ARG A 174 22.00 13.76 9.96
N ALA A 175 20.98 14.50 9.54
CA ALA A 175 21.14 15.92 9.20
C ALA A 175 21.39 16.73 10.48
#